data_AF-M2YI26-F1
#
_entry.id   AF-M2YI26-F1
#
_cell.length_a   1.000
_cell.length_b   1.000
_cell.length_c   1.000
_cell.angle_alpha   90.00
_cell.angle_beta   90.00
_cell.angle_gamma   90.00
#
_symmetry.space_group_name_H-M   'P 1'
#
loop_
_entity.id
_entity.type
_entity.pdbx_description
1 polymer ?
#
loop_
_entity_poly.entity_id
_entity_poly.type
_entity_poly.pdbx_seq_one_letter_code
_entity_poly.pdbx_strand_id
1 'polypeptide(L)' 'MKYSGDFVTIRVGTGAARETPTIHEYIIREKSQVFRAAFDRKWKEGRSRQVELPEDDPKIVHSYLDWLYSGILE' A
#
# COMPACT_ATOMS: atom_id res chain seq x y z
N MET A 1 -14.55 15.73 8.13
CA MET A 1 -13.78 14.74 7.34
C MET A 1 -14.41 13.36 7.55
N LYS A 2 -15.13 12.83 6.56
CA LYS A 2 -15.70 11.48 6.61
C LYS A 2 -14.62 10.50 6.13
N TYR A 3 -13.89 9.88 7.04
CA TYR A 3 -12.96 8.79 6.72
C TYR A 3 -13.72 7.48 6.46
N SER A 4 -14.66 7.45 5.52
CA SER A 4 -15.09 6.18 4.92
C SER A 4 -14.18 5.94 3.72
N GLY A 5 -12.92 5.63 3.99
CA GLY A 5 -11.91 5.40 2.97
C GLY A 5 -11.85 3.92 2.63
N ASP A 6 -11.97 3.58 1.35
CA ASP A 6 -11.60 2.26 0.86
C ASP A 6 -10.18 1.91 1.34
N PHE A 7 -9.97 0.64 1.71
CA PHE A 7 -8.67 0.11 2.12
C PHE A 7 -8.07 -0.73 1.00
N VAL A 8 -6.75 -0.71 0.92
CA VAL A 8 -5.95 -1.59 0.05
C VAL A 8 -4.94 -2.36 0.88
N THR A 9 -4.67 -3.59 0.47
CA THR A 9 -3.69 -4.47 1.13
C THR A 9 -2.43 -4.55 0.29
N ILE A 10 -1.27 -4.37 0.92
CA ILE A 10 0.03 -4.55 0.28
C ILE A 10 0.62 -5.84 0.81
N ARG A 11 1.00 -6.76 -0.07
CA ARG A 11 1.61 -8.03 0.32
C ARG A 11 3.10 -7.97 0.01
N VAL A 12 3.94 -7.91 1.04
CA VAL A 12 5.38 -7.67 0.91
C VAL A 12 6.16 -8.91 1.31
N GLY A 13 7.25 -9.20 0.60
CA GLY A 13 8.14 -10.32 0.88
C GLY A 13 7.58 -11.68 0.44
N THR A 14 8.39 -12.72 0.66
CA THR A 14 8.08 -14.11 0.29
C THR A 14 8.27 -15.09 1.46
N GLY A 15 7.63 -16.25 1.37
CA GLY A 15 7.77 -17.32 2.35
C GLY A 15 7.30 -16.93 3.76
N ALA A 16 8.06 -17.34 4.78
CA ALA A 16 7.73 -17.12 6.19
C ALA A 16 7.87 -15.66 6.65
N ALA A 17 8.56 -14.81 5.89
CA ALA A 17 8.75 -13.39 6.19
C ALA A 17 7.73 -12.49 5.47
N ARG A 18 6.69 -13.07 4.86
CA ARG A 18 5.67 -12.31 4.13
C ARG A 18 4.77 -11.53 5.09
N GLU A 19 4.61 -10.24 4.83
CA GLU A 19 3.73 -9.35 5.59
C GLU A 19 2.61 -8.78 4.71
N THR A 20 1.49 -8.42 5.34
CA THR A 20 0.29 -7.94 4.62
C THR A 20 -0.33 -6.68 5.23
N PRO A 21 0.42 -5.56 5.32
CA PRO A 21 -0.12 -4.31 5.85
C PRO A 21 -1.30 -3.78 5.02
N THR A 22 -2.21 -3.07 5.69
CA THR A 22 -3.40 -2.45 5.08
C THR A 22 -3.38 -0.95 5.30
N ILE A 23 -3.65 -0.17 4.26
CA ILE A 23 -3.62 1.30 4.27
C ILE A 23 -4.88 1.87 3.60
N HIS A 24 -5.30 3.07 4.02
CA HIS A 24 -6.34 3.81 3.30
C HIS A 24 -5.88 4.11 1.87
N GLU A 25 -6.68 3.69 0.90
CA GLU A 25 -6.41 3.81 -0.53
C GLU A 25 -6.15 5.27 -0.95
N TYR A 26 -6.91 6.21 -0.36
CA TYR A 26 -6.75 7.64 -0.64
C TYR A 26 -5.34 8.16 -0.33
N ILE A 27 -4.77 7.76 0.82
CA ILE A 27 -3.46 8.23 1.29
C ILE A 27 -2.36 7.82 0.31
N ILE A 28 -2.34 6.52 -0.02
CA ILE A 28 -1.29 5.97 -0.88
C ILE A 28 -1.42 6.44 -2.35
N ARG A 29 -2.65 6.65 -2.84
CA ARG A 29 -2.88 7.20 -4.18
C ARG A 29 -2.49 8.67 -4.31
N GLU A 30 -2.69 9.47 -3.25
CA GLU A 30 -2.34 10.89 -3.27
C GLU A 30 -0.82 11.08 -3.33
N LYS A 31 -0.08 10.24 -2.60
CA LYS A 31 1.36 10.40 -2.40
C LYS A 31 2.23 9.57 -3.34
N SER A 32 1.67 8.58 -4.05
CA SER A 32 2.42 7.75 -5.00
C SER A 32 1.69 7.57 -6.33
N GLN A 33 2.33 8.03 -7.40
CA GLN A 33 1.82 7.85 -8.76
C GLN A 33 1.82 6.37 -9.18
N VAL A 34 2.76 5.57 -8.68
CA VAL A 34 2.84 4.13 -8.95
C VAL A 34 1.64 3.41 -8.37
N PHE A 35 1.35 3.62 -7.08
CA PHE A 35 0.17 3.02 -6.45
C PHE A 35 -1.13 3.60 -7.01
N ARG A 36 -1.15 4.88 -7.40
CA ARG A 36 -2.29 5.46 -8.12
C ARG A 36 -2.61 4.72 -9.41
N ALA A 37 -1.58 4.36 -10.19
CA ALA A 37 -1.74 3.58 -11.41
C ALA A 37 -2.09 2.11 -11.11
N ALA A 38 -1.41 1.47 -10.16
CA ALA A 38 -1.63 0.07 -9.80
C ALA A 38 -3.07 -0.17 -9.31
N PHE A 39 -3.62 0.73 -8.51
CA PHE A 39 -4.99 0.61 -8.04
C PHE A 39 -6.05 1.09 -9.05
N ASP A 40 -5.67 1.63 -10.21
CA ASP A 40 -6.64 1.92 -11.26
C ASP A 40 -7.36 0.62 -11.66
N ARG A 41 -8.70 0.66 -11.74
CA ARG A 41 -9.55 -0.54 -11.94
C ARG A 41 -9.30 -1.25 -13.28
N LYS A 42 -8.53 -0.64 -14.18
CA LYS A 42 -8.04 -1.28 -15.41
C LYS A 42 -7.03 -2.40 -15.13
N TRP A 43 -6.35 -2.35 -13.99
CA TRP A 43 -5.35 -3.34 -13.59
C TRP A 43 -5.95 -4.39 -12.64
N LYS A 44 -5.26 -5.53 -12.51
CA LYS A 44 -5.73 -6.64 -11.65
C LYS A 44 -5.73 -6.21 -10.19
N GLU A 45 -4.74 -5.43 -9.80
CA GLU A 45 -4.48 -4.88 -8.48
C GLU A 45 -5.60 -3.91 -8.06
N GLY A 46 -6.09 -3.07 -8.97
CA GLY A 46 -7.24 -2.20 -8.74
C GLY A 46 -8.58 -2.93 -8.60
N ARG A 47 -8.71 -4.15 -9.15
CA ARG A 47 -9.90 -5.00 -8.98
C ARG A 47 -9.86 -5.82 -7.70
N SER A 48 -8.68 -6.33 -7.34
CA SER A 48 -8.48 -7.11 -6.10
C SER A 48 -8.19 -6.23 -4.88
N ARG A 49 -7.93 -4.94 -5.07
CA ARG A 49 -7.46 -3.98 -4.04
C ARG A 49 -6.24 -4.48 -3.28
N GLN A 50 -5.37 -5.17 -4.02
CA GLN A 50 -4.20 -5.87 -3.49
C GLN A 50 -3.02 -5.63 -4.43
N VAL A 51 -1.86 -5.27 -3.86
CA VAL A 51 -0.59 -5.17 -4.60
C VAL A 51 0.40 -6.16 -4.01
N GLU A 52 1.12 -6.87 -4.88
CA GLU A 52 2.18 -7.80 -4.47
C GLU A 52 3.55 -7.18 -4.71
N LEU A 53 4.36 -7.13 -3.65
CA LEU A 53 5.73 -6.63 -3.60
C LEU A 53 6.66 -7.72 -3.03
N PRO A 54 6.84 -8.85 -3.74
CA PRO A 54 7.56 -10.01 -3.20
C PRO A 54 9.05 -9.76 -3.01
N GLU A 55 9.63 -8.81 -3.75
CA GLU A 55 11.06 -8.49 -3.74
C GLU A 55 11.44 -7.42 -2.71
N ASP A 56 10.45 -6.67 -2.20
CA ASP A 56 10.66 -5.59 -1.24
C ASP A 56 10.80 -6.12 0.20
N ASP A 57 11.58 -5.41 1.00
CA ASP A 57 11.74 -5.71 2.43
C ASP A 57 10.50 -5.22 3.21
N PRO A 58 9.86 -6.08 4.01
CA PRO A 58 8.67 -5.73 4.79
C PRO A 58 8.86 -4.53 5.72
N LYS A 59 10.03 -4.36 6.34
CA LYS A 59 10.30 -3.26 7.27
C LYS A 59 10.38 -1.93 6.54
N ILE A 60 11.06 -1.93 5.38
CA ILE A 60 11.15 -0.73 4.52
C ILE A 60 9.77 -0.29 4.06
N VAL A 61 8.92 -1.24 3.63
CA VAL A 61 7.55 -0.91 3.22
C VAL A 61 6.72 -0.43 4.40
N HIS A 62 6.89 -1.01 5.60
CA HIS A 62 6.20 -0.52 6.81
C HIS A 62 6.55 0.93 7.13
N SER A 63 7.85 1.25 7.19
CA SER A 63 8.32 2.62 7.44
C SER A 63 7.82 3.60 6.37
N TYR A 64 7.77 3.16 5.10
CA TYR A 64 7.19 3.97 4.03
C TYR A 64 5.69 4.21 4.23
N LEU A 65 4.92 3.19 4.60
CA LEU A 65 3.49 3.31 4.87
C LEU A 65 3.20 4.20 6.08
N ASP A 66 3.99 4.09 7.15
CA ASP A 66 3.87 4.95 8.32
C ASP A 66 4.17 6.40 7.96
N TRP A 67 5.24 6.64 7.18
CA TRP A 67 5.56 7.97 6.65
C TRP A 67 4.43 8.55 5.80
N LEU A 68 3.74 7.72 5.01
CA LEU A 68 2.60 8.16 4.21
C LEU A 68 1.42 8.66 5.06
N TYR A 69 1.23 8.10 6.27
CA TYR A 69 0.21 8.57 7.22
C TYR A 69 0.64 9.81 8.00
N SER A 70 1.86 9.82 8.53
CA SER A 70 2.32 10.86 9.45
C SER A 70 2.89 12.09 8.73
N GLY A 71 3.42 11.92 7.52
CA GLY A 71 4.26 12.91 6.84
C GLY A 71 5.63 13.12 7.50
N ILE A 72 5.96 12.32 8.52
CA ILE A 72 7.20 12.39 9.32
C ILE A 72 7.84 11.00 9.30
N LEU A 73 9.11 10.93 8.93
CA LEU A 73 9.86 9.68 8.93
C LEU A 73 10.55 9.59 10.29
N GLU A 74 10.17 8.61 11.11
CA GLU A 74 10.82 8.31 12.40
C GLU A 74 11.76 7.10 12.26
#